data_AF-A0A6A6F1B5-F1
#
_entry.id   AF-A0A6A6F1B5-F1
#
_cell.length_a   1.000
_cell.length_b   1.000
_cell.length_c   1.000
_cell.angle_alpha   90.00
_cell.angle_beta   90.00
_cell.angle_gamma   90.00
#
_symmetry.space_group_name_H-M   'P 1'
#
loop_
_entity.id
_entity.type
_entity.pdbx_description
1 polymer ?
#
loop_
_entity_poly.entity_id
_entity_poly.type
_entity_poly.pdbx_seq_one_letter_code
_entity_poly.pdbx_strand_id
1 'polypeptide(L)'
;MQALNRPHTAALSQILESMTPPEGSNQARALPEDGFFGLVGLDASSADDLELYNRMKGEAAEGLRRLSRAVDNEDPSEEAFREEILSIYQAASAQTKVAYERGALRIEGTMTDNWVIRWLLWQAMHQPNGR
;
A
#
# COMPACT_ATOMS: atom_id res chain seq x y z
N MET A 1 -21.16 -14.12 -37.34
CA MET A 1 -21.06 -12.76 -36.77
C MET A 1 -20.38 -12.89 -35.42
N GLN A 2 -19.22 -12.27 -35.23
CA GLN A 2 -18.53 -12.23 -33.94
C GLN A 2 -19.24 -11.21 -33.04
N ALA A 3 -19.67 -11.63 -31.85
CA ALA A 3 -20.06 -10.73 -30.78
C ALA A 3 -18.84 -10.52 -29.87
N LEU A 4 -18.41 -9.27 -29.84
CA LEU A 4 -17.26 -8.72 -29.16
C LEU A 4 -17.45 -8.76 -27.63
N ASN A 5 -16.58 -9.51 -26.96
CA ASN A 5 -15.83 -9.13 -25.77
C ASN A 5 -16.54 -8.30 -24.67
N ARG A 6 -16.78 -8.92 -23.51
CA ARG A 6 -16.39 -8.43 -22.15
C ARG A 6 -16.86 -9.39 -21.05
N PRO A 7 -15.96 -10.23 -20.49
CA PRO A 7 -16.14 -10.75 -19.15
C PRO A 7 -15.00 -10.34 -18.20
N HIS A 8 -14.16 -9.37 -18.56
CA HIS A 8 -12.95 -9.06 -17.77
C HIS A 8 -13.24 -8.22 -16.51
N THR A 9 -14.27 -7.36 -16.52
CA THR A 9 -14.61 -6.49 -15.38
C THR A 9 -15.29 -7.25 -14.23
N ALA A 10 -16.22 -8.16 -14.51
CA ALA A 10 -16.97 -8.87 -13.47
C ALA A 10 -16.10 -9.88 -12.68
N ALA A 11 -15.11 -10.50 -13.35
CA ALA A 11 -14.19 -11.44 -12.71
C ALA A 11 -13.21 -10.73 -11.75
N LEU A 12 -12.70 -9.55 -12.13
CA LEU A 12 -11.88 -8.73 -11.24
C LEU A 12 -12.69 -8.25 -10.04
N SER A 13 -13.94 -7.82 -10.23
CA SER A 13 -14.83 -7.44 -9.12
C SER A 13 -15.07 -8.58 -8.14
N GLN A 14 -15.28 -9.83 -8.59
CA GLN A 14 -15.46 -10.98 -7.68
C GLN A 14 -14.17 -11.39 -6.94
N ILE A 15 -13.00 -11.23 -7.57
CA ILE A 15 -11.70 -11.47 -6.94
C ILE A 15 -11.41 -10.38 -5.89
N LEU A 16 -11.67 -9.12 -6.23
CA LEU A 16 -11.52 -7.97 -5.33
C LEU A 16 -12.50 -8.03 -4.14
N GLU A 17 -13.73 -8.49 -4.35
CA GLU A 17 -14.77 -8.63 -3.32
C GLU A 17 -14.50 -9.80 -2.34
N SER A 18 -13.59 -10.71 -2.72
CA SER A 18 -13.15 -11.85 -1.90
C SER A 18 -11.75 -11.67 -1.29
N MET A 19 -11.04 -10.60 -1.63
CA MET A 19 -9.72 -10.33 -1.07
C MET A 19 -9.89 -9.76 0.34
N THR A 20 -9.74 -10.61 1.34
CA THR A 20 -9.53 -10.15 2.71
C THR A 20 -8.26 -9.29 2.74
N PRO A 21 -8.24 -8.21 3.55
CA PRO A 21 -7.00 -7.51 3.85
C PRO A 21 -5.91 -8.53 4.20
N PRO A 22 -4.70 -8.39 3.67
CA PRO A 22 -3.63 -9.34 3.96
C PRO A 22 -3.39 -9.37 5.47
N GLU A 23 -3.70 -10.50 6.11
CA GLU A 23 -3.55 -10.66 7.56
C GLU A 23 -2.06 -10.76 7.96
N GLY A 24 -1.16 -10.96 6.99
CA GLY A 24 0.28 -11.10 7.22
C GLY A 24 1.15 -10.27 6.27
N SER A 25 2.33 -9.87 6.78
CA SER A 25 3.31 -9.00 6.08
C SER A 25 3.64 -9.43 4.65
N ASN A 26 3.70 -10.74 4.39
CA ASN A 26 4.06 -11.28 3.07
C ASN A 26 2.91 -11.21 2.06
N GLN A 27 1.66 -11.35 2.51
CA GLN A 27 0.50 -11.25 1.62
C GLN A 27 0.31 -9.83 1.12
N ALA A 28 0.59 -8.84 1.98
CA ALA A 28 0.57 -7.44 1.57
C ALA A 28 1.59 -7.19 0.45
N ARG A 29 2.85 -7.60 0.62
CA ARG A 29 3.92 -7.35 -0.35
C ARG A 29 3.67 -7.93 -1.75
N ALA A 30 2.91 -9.03 -1.84
CA ALA A 30 2.64 -9.74 -3.10
C ALA A 30 1.41 -9.20 -3.88
N LEU A 31 0.70 -8.21 -3.34
CA LEU A 31 -0.54 -7.74 -3.94
C LEU A 31 -0.29 -6.97 -5.25
N PRO A 32 -1.00 -7.26 -6.36
CA PRO A 32 -0.92 -6.47 -7.58
C PRO A 32 -1.52 -5.07 -7.39
N GLU A 33 -1.12 -4.10 -8.21
CA GLU A 33 -1.55 -2.69 -8.07
C GLU A 33 -3.08 -2.52 -8.20
N ASP A 34 -3.74 -3.18 -9.17
CA ASP A 34 -5.21 -3.16 -9.25
C ASP A 34 -5.89 -3.71 -7.99
N GLY A 35 -5.27 -4.74 -7.39
CA GLY A 35 -5.69 -5.31 -6.12
C GLY A 35 -5.58 -4.32 -4.97
N PHE A 36 -4.47 -3.58 -4.93
CA PHE A 36 -4.25 -2.51 -3.96
C PHE A 36 -5.30 -1.40 -4.09
N PHE A 37 -5.52 -0.90 -5.31
CA PHE A 37 -6.52 0.14 -5.57
C PHE A 37 -7.91 -0.29 -5.10
N GLY A 38 -8.34 -1.51 -5.44
CA GLY A 38 -9.63 -2.03 -5.01
C GLY A 38 -9.78 -2.14 -3.48
N LEU A 39 -8.76 -2.61 -2.76
CA LEU A 39 -8.80 -2.76 -1.29
C LEU A 39 -8.72 -1.43 -0.54
N VAL A 40 -7.98 -0.46 -1.06
CA VAL A 40 -7.90 0.90 -0.48
C VAL A 40 -9.10 1.75 -0.89
N GLY A 41 -9.85 1.34 -1.92
CA GLY A 41 -10.99 2.08 -2.44
C GLY A 41 -10.58 3.28 -3.28
N LEU A 42 -9.49 3.15 -4.04
CA LEU A 42 -9.03 4.13 -5.03
C LEU A 42 -9.46 3.69 -6.42
N ASP A 43 -9.84 4.63 -7.28
CA ASP A 43 -10.12 4.39 -8.70
C ASP A 43 -8.94 4.85 -9.57
N ALA A 44 -8.33 3.92 -10.30
CA ALA A 44 -7.23 4.22 -11.23
C ALA A 44 -7.64 5.12 -12.41
N SER A 45 -8.94 5.30 -12.65
CA SER A 45 -9.48 6.22 -13.65
C SER A 45 -9.81 7.62 -13.08
N SER A 46 -9.74 7.79 -11.75
CA SER A 46 -10.04 9.05 -11.07
C SER A 46 -8.78 9.89 -10.89
N ALA A 47 -8.79 11.12 -11.41
CA ALA A 47 -7.66 12.04 -11.28
C ALA A 47 -7.35 12.38 -9.82
N ASP A 48 -8.40 12.54 -8.99
CA ASP A 48 -8.25 12.86 -7.56
C ASP A 48 -7.64 11.68 -6.79
N ASP A 49 -8.05 10.44 -7.10
CA ASP A 49 -7.50 9.25 -6.45
C ASP A 49 -6.07 8.97 -6.89
N LEU A 50 -5.74 9.25 -8.16
CA LEU A 50 -4.36 9.20 -8.65
C LEU A 50 -3.48 10.25 -7.97
N GLU A 51 -4.00 11.44 -7.70
CA GLU A 51 -3.27 12.46 -6.94
C GLU A 51 -3.03 12.00 -5.49
N LEU A 52 -4.06 11.45 -4.84
CA LEU A 52 -3.95 10.87 -3.51
C LEU A 52 -2.91 9.74 -3.48
N TYR A 53 -2.96 8.82 -4.44
CA TYR A 53 -1.98 7.74 -4.58
C TYR A 53 -0.55 8.26 -4.78
N ASN A 54 -0.36 9.30 -5.59
CA ASN A 54 0.96 9.92 -5.78
C ASN A 54 1.51 10.53 -4.48
N ARG A 55 0.65 11.14 -3.66
CA ARG A 55 1.05 11.63 -2.33
C ARG A 55 1.42 10.48 -1.39
N MET A 56 0.65 9.41 -1.38
CA MET A 56 0.96 8.19 -0.61
C MET A 56 2.33 7.62 -1.00
N LYS A 57 2.64 7.54 -2.30
CA LYS A 57 3.98 7.15 -2.78
C LYS A 57 5.08 8.12 -2.32
N GLY A 58 4.80 9.41 -2.30
CA GLY A 58 5.73 10.43 -1.79
C GLY A 58 6.09 10.21 -0.31
N GLU A 59 5.09 9.99 0.53
CA GLU A 59 5.28 9.70 1.96
C GLU A 59 6.05 8.39 2.19
N ALA A 60 5.74 7.35 1.41
CA ALA A 60 6.46 6.08 1.45
C ALA A 60 7.92 6.23 0.99
N ALA A 61 8.19 7.03 -0.04
CA ALA A 61 9.55 7.32 -0.50
C ALA A 61 10.37 8.09 0.55
N GLU A 62 9.76 9.01 1.28
CA GLU A 62 10.41 9.66 2.42
C GLU A 62 10.71 8.69 3.56
N GLY A 63 9.76 7.78 3.86
CA GLY A 63 10.00 6.71 4.81
C GLY A 63 11.13 5.77 4.41
N LEU A 64 11.18 5.37 3.13
CA LEU A 64 12.27 4.56 2.61
C LEU A 64 13.64 5.24 2.76
N ARG A 65 13.72 6.56 2.54
CA ARG A 65 14.97 7.32 2.76
C ARG A 65 15.41 7.30 4.22
N ARG A 66 14.49 7.34 5.19
CA ARG A 66 14.81 7.23 6.62
C ARG A 66 15.25 5.81 6.96
N LEU A 67 14.48 4.81 6.54
CA LEU A 67 14.78 3.40 6.76
C LEU A 67 16.16 3.03 6.20
N SER A 68 16.47 3.41 4.96
CA SER A 68 17.75 3.12 4.31
C SER A 68 18.94 3.73 5.04
N ARG A 69 18.77 4.91 5.66
CA ARG A 69 19.82 5.55 6.47
C ARG A 69 20.01 4.85 7.81
N ALA A 70 18.97 4.24 8.36
CA ALA A 70 19.02 3.55 9.64
C ALA A 70 19.67 2.17 9.54
N VAL A 71 19.59 1.51 8.38
CA VAL A 71 20.04 0.12 8.18
C VAL A 71 21.34 -0.01 7.37
N ASP A 72 22.04 1.09 7.11
CA ASP A 72 23.37 1.16 6.45
C ASP A 72 23.55 0.24 5.21
N ASN A 73 22.54 0.20 4.33
CA ASN A 73 22.49 -0.62 3.11
C ASN A 73 22.31 -2.14 3.33
N GLU A 74 21.97 -2.58 4.53
CA GLU A 74 21.47 -3.93 4.80
C GLU A 74 19.94 -4.02 4.56
N ASP A 75 19.44 -5.25 4.38
CA ASP A 75 17.99 -5.46 4.37
C ASP A 75 17.40 -5.09 5.74
N PRO A 76 16.34 -4.26 5.79
CA PRO A 76 15.77 -3.83 7.05
C PRO A 76 15.16 -5.01 7.81
N SER A 77 15.43 -5.08 9.12
CA SER A 77 14.75 -6.03 10.00
C SER A 77 13.24 -5.78 10.01
N GLU A 78 12.44 -6.80 10.33
CA GLU A 78 10.98 -6.64 10.42
C GLU A 78 10.58 -5.65 11.53
N GLU A 79 11.40 -5.48 12.57
CA GLU A 79 11.23 -4.44 13.60
C GLU A 79 11.41 -3.05 13.00
N ALA A 80 12.53 -2.79 12.32
CA ALA A 80 12.82 -1.51 11.68
C ALA A 80 11.77 -1.17 10.61
N PHE A 81 11.31 -2.17 9.87
CA PHE A 81 10.24 -2.01 8.89
C PHE A 81 8.92 -1.59 9.56
N ARG A 82 8.54 -2.23 10.67
CA ARG A 82 7.34 -1.88 11.43
C ARG A 82 7.45 -0.48 12.06
N GLU A 83 8.59 -0.13 12.64
CA GLU A 83 8.83 1.21 13.18
C GLU A 83 8.67 2.30 12.11
N GLU A 84 9.17 2.05 10.89
CA GLU A 84 9.00 2.99 9.79
C GLU A 84 7.54 3.08 9.32
N ILE A 85 6.79 1.98 9.30
CA ILE A 85 5.35 2.00 9.00
C ILE A 85 4.61 2.92 9.98
N LEU A 86 4.87 2.79 11.28
CA LEU A 86 4.26 3.64 12.31
C LEU A 86 4.67 5.10 12.13
N SER A 87 5.94 5.35 11.78
CA SER A 87 6.48 6.69 11.55
C SER A 87 5.82 7.37 10.34
N ILE A 88 5.66 6.65 9.22
CA ILE A 88 4.96 7.14 8.03
C ILE A 88 3.52 7.48 8.39
N TYR A 89 2.79 6.59 9.06
CA TYR A 89 1.41 6.86 9.45
C TYR A 89 1.29 8.09 10.36
N GLN A 90 2.18 8.26 11.32
CA GLN A 90 2.15 9.42 12.22
C GLN A 90 2.35 10.73 11.47
N ALA A 91 3.34 10.77 10.56
CA ALA A 91 3.70 11.94 9.77
C ALA A 91 2.76 12.21 8.57
N ALA A 92 1.95 11.22 8.20
CA ALA A 92 1.06 11.29 7.04
C ALA A 92 0.10 12.47 7.09
N SER A 93 -0.17 13.04 5.93
CA SER A 93 -1.16 14.09 5.75
C SER A 93 -2.56 13.61 6.15
N ALA A 94 -3.45 14.54 6.49
CA ALA A 94 -4.83 14.20 6.80
C ALA A 94 -5.54 13.48 5.64
N GLN A 95 -5.16 13.76 4.40
CA GLN A 95 -5.78 13.17 3.21
C GLN A 95 -5.34 11.72 3.01
N THR A 96 -4.05 11.42 3.14
CA THR A 96 -3.51 10.06 3.00
C THR A 96 -3.85 9.18 4.19
N LYS A 97 -4.00 9.75 5.40
CA LYS A 97 -4.47 9.02 6.59
C LYS A 97 -5.82 8.34 6.39
N VAL A 98 -6.74 8.94 5.65
CA VAL A 98 -8.06 8.33 5.35
C VAL A 98 -7.89 7.01 4.60
N ALA A 99 -6.94 6.94 3.67
CA ALA A 99 -6.62 5.70 2.97
C ALA A 99 -5.92 4.70 3.90
N TYR A 100 -4.99 5.17 4.74
CA TYR A 100 -4.24 4.30 5.66
C TYR A 100 -5.11 3.70 6.77
N GLU A 101 -6.21 4.32 7.19
CA GLU A 101 -7.11 3.71 8.19
C GLU A 101 -7.66 2.36 7.75
N ARG A 102 -7.88 2.16 6.43
CA ARG A 102 -8.31 0.88 5.85
C ARG A 102 -7.24 -0.21 5.99
N GLY A 103 -6.00 0.23 6.17
CA GLY A 103 -4.82 -0.59 6.32
C GLY A 103 -4.44 -0.94 7.75
N ALA A 104 -5.05 -0.31 8.75
CA ALA A 104 -4.56 -0.35 10.12
C ALA A 104 -4.80 -1.71 10.78
N LEU A 105 -3.72 -2.40 11.16
CA LEU A 105 -3.78 -3.54 12.06
C LEU A 105 -3.58 -3.03 13.49
N ARG A 106 -4.52 -3.36 14.38
CA ARG A 106 -4.52 -2.88 15.76
C ARG A 106 -4.56 -4.04 16.75
N ILE A 107 -3.72 -3.97 17.77
CA ILE A 107 -3.75 -4.84 18.94
C ILE A 107 -4.09 -3.97 20.14
N GLU A 108 -5.17 -4.31 20.86
CA GLU A 108 -5.64 -3.54 22.03
C GLU A 108 -5.83 -2.04 21.74
N GLY A 109 -6.30 -1.70 20.53
CA GLY A 109 -6.54 -0.33 20.09
C GLY A 109 -5.31 0.43 19.59
N THR A 110 -4.11 -0.09 19.86
CA THR A 110 -2.84 0.48 19.35
C THR A 110 -2.56 -0.05 17.96
N MET A 111 -2.26 0.83 17.00
CA MET A 111 -1.84 0.41 15.67
C MET A 111 -0.44 -0.21 15.73
N THR A 112 -0.33 -1.46 15.31
CA THR A 112 0.91 -2.24 15.35
C THR A 112 1.50 -2.46 13.96
N ASP A 113 0.68 -2.35 12.92
CA ASP A 113 1.08 -2.45 11.52
C ASP A 113 0.08 -1.72 10.63
N ASN A 114 0.43 -1.52 9.37
CA ASN A 114 -0.45 -0.97 8.36
C ASN A 114 -0.13 -1.60 6.99
N TRP A 115 -1.01 -2.47 6.49
CA TRP A 115 -0.73 -3.21 5.26
C TRP A 115 -0.65 -2.31 4.02
N VAL A 116 -1.35 -1.18 4.02
CA VAL A 116 -1.33 -0.20 2.91
C VAL A 116 0.04 0.47 2.84
N ILE A 117 0.54 0.96 3.98
CA ILE A 117 1.87 1.58 4.06
C ILE A 117 2.95 0.53 3.78
N ARG A 118 2.81 -0.68 4.32
CA ARG A 118 3.71 -1.80 4.04
C ARG A 118 3.82 -2.11 2.56
N TRP A 119 2.70 -2.12 1.85
CA TRP A 119 2.67 -2.31 0.40
C TRP A 119 3.45 -1.20 -0.30
N LEU A 120 3.12 0.06 -0.02
CA LEU A 120 3.77 1.22 -0.65
C LEU A 120 5.28 1.25 -0.40
N LEU A 121 5.69 0.98 0.85
CA LEU A 121 7.09 0.96 1.23
C LEU A 121 7.85 -0.17 0.53
N TRP A 122 7.23 -1.35 0.40
CA TRP A 122 7.79 -2.46 -0.36
C TRP A 122 7.93 -2.14 -1.85
N GLN A 123 6.91 -1.53 -2.47
CA GLN A 123 6.98 -1.10 -3.86
C GLN A 123 8.09 -0.06 -4.07
N ALA A 124 8.24 0.90 -3.15
CA ALA A 124 9.29 1.90 -3.22
C ALA A 124 10.70 1.28 -3.18
N MET A 125 10.88 0.16 -2.47
CA MET A 125 12.15 -0.57 -2.41
C MET A 125 12.46 -1.37 -3.69
N HIS A 126 11.43 -1.91 -4.35
CA HIS A 126 11.60 -2.96 -5.37
C HIS A 126 11.23 -2.54 -6.79
N GLN A 127 10.50 -1.43 -6.99
CA GLN A 127 10.19 -0.96 -8.32
C GLN A 127 11.35 -0.13 -8.91
N PRO A 128 11.75 -0.38 -10.18
CA PRO A 128 12.89 0.29 -10.82
C PRO A 128 12.71 1.79 -11.07
N ASN A 129 11.54 2.37 -10.82
CA ASN A 129 11.21 3.77 -11.12
C ASN A 129 11.43 4.73 -9.92
N GLY A 130 12.21 4.31 -8.92
CA GLY A 130 12.64 5.14 -7.78
C GLY A 130 14.04 5.77 -7.94
N ARG A 131 14.61 5.78 -9.16
CA ARG A 131 15.88 6.45 -9.48
C ARG A 131 15.73 7.38 -10.67
#